data_AF-F6HWG6-F1
#
_entry.id   AF-F6HWG6-F1
#
_cell.length_a   1.000
_cell.length_b   1.000
_cell.length_c   1.000
_cell.angle_alpha   90.00
_cell.angle_beta   90.00
_cell.angle_gamma   90.00
#
_symmetry.space_group_name_H-M   'P 1'
#
loop_
_entity.id
_entity.type
_entity.pdbx_description
1 polymer ?
#
loop_
_entity_poly.entity_id
_entity_poly.type
_entity_poly.pdbx_seq_one_letter_code
_entity_poly.pdbx_strand_id
1 'polypeptide(L)'
;MSAYRSDYIIFSCSESKADPYKNLNPTHCGFLPNNLVYGVSPEASLSHLDLSSCSMIYYFSIPSWSVDLGDYSEYNVVMNWSRPSCGDCEAKGKRCRLQESNIKEPEIECVDQPPKDVSKEWTITVVIICYNVYTTDKSKKEHSKKLQKFLEDYRALNPSRYSYADIKKITNLFKDKLGEGGYGTIYKGKLSNEVFVAVKILNDSKKNGEEFINEVRTMGRIHHINVVRLVGFCADGYKRALIYEFLPNESLEKFIFKNQSLGWQKLHDIALGIAKGIEYLHQGCDQRILHFDIKPHNILLDQNFNPKISDFGLAKLCSKEQSVVSMTAARGTMGYIAPEVLSRNFGNVSYKSDVYSFGMLLLEMVGGRKNSDAIMENTSQMYFPE
;
A
#
# COMPACT_ATOMS: atom_id res chain seq x y z
N MET A 1 -17.60 67.05 32.18
CA MET A 1 -18.01 66.49 30.87
C MET A 1 -16.80 65.81 30.26
N SER A 2 -16.83 64.48 30.17
CA SER A 2 -15.77 63.68 29.55
C SER A 2 -15.68 64.04 28.06
N ALA A 3 -14.52 64.49 27.61
CA ALA A 3 -14.27 64.72 26.19
C ALA A 3 -14.36 63.38 25.45
N TYR A 4 -15.32 63.27 24.52
CA TYR A 4 -15.41 62.11 23.63
C TYR A 4 -14.15 62.05 22.76
N ARG A 5 -13.55 60.86 22.66
CA ARG A 5 -12.46 60.56 21.73
C ARG A 5 -12.99 59.58 20.71
N SER A 6 -12.66 59.79 19.45
CA SER A 6 -12.97 58.88 18.36
C SER A 6 -11.70 58.14 17.98
N ASP A 7 -11.76 56.82 18.05
CA ASP A 7 -10.66 55.95 17.69
C ASP A 7 -10.68 55.65 16.18
N TYR A 8 -9.50 55.46 15.59
CA TYR A 8 -9.32 55.14 14.17
C TYR A 8 -8.19 54.13 13.97
N ILE A 9 -8.38 53.24 13.01
CA ILE A 9 -7.42 52.21 12.61
C ILE A 9 -7.04 52.44 11.15
N ILE A 10 -5.74 52.39 10.86
CA ILE A 10 -5.19 52.52 9.51
C ILE A 10 -4.70 51.16 9.01
N PHE A 11 -5.14 50.76 7.83
CA PHE A 11 -4.74 49.54 7.15
C PHE A 11 -4.07 49.83 5.81
N SER A 12 -3.06 49.03 5.43
CA SER A 12 -2.47 49.02 4.08
C SER A 12 -2.88 47.73 3.41
N CYS A 13 -3.46 47.82 2.23
CA CYS A 13 -3.83 46.67 1.41
C CYS A 13 -3.06 46.69 0.09
N SER A 14 -2.61 45.52 -0.37
CA SER A 14 -1.96 45.39 -1.68
C SER A 14 -2.91 45.53 -2.86
N GLU A 15 -4.22 45.44 -2.61
CA GLU A 15 -5.28 45.53 -3.63
C GLU A 15 -6.39 46.50 -3.20
N SER A 16 -7.13 47.02 -4.19
CA SER A 16 -8.26 47.93 -3.94
C SER A 16 -9.42 47.19 -3.27
N LYS A 17 -10.02 47.84 -2.27
CA LYS A 17 -11.18 47.31 -1.57
C LYS A 17 -12.41 48.08 -2.03
N ALA A 18 -13.28 47.38 -2.77
CA ALA A 18 -14.55 47.93 -3.22
C ALA A 18 -15.54 47.89 -2.05
N ASP A 19 -15.74 49.02 -1.39
CA ASP A 19 -16.78 49.16 -0.38
C ASP A 19 -18.09 49.65 -1.02
N PRO A 20 -19.14 48.80 -1.08
CA PRO A 20 -20.42 49.19 -1.66
C PRO A 20 -21.15 50.29 -0.87
N TYR A 21 -20.74 50.55 0.39
CA TYR A 21 -21.32 51.58 1.25
C TYR A 21 -20.51 52.88 1.29
N LYS A 22 -19.39 52.97 0.54
CA LYS A 22 -18.49 54.14 0.46
C LYS A 22 -17.96 54.65 1.80
N ASN A 23 -17.85 53.79 2.82
CA ASN A 23 -17.25 54.15 4.10
C ASN A 23 -15.71 54.16 4.04
N LEU A 24 -15.14 53.69 2.92
CA LEU A 24 -13.71 53.53 2.70
C LEU A 24 -13.28 54.21 1.41
N ASN A 25 -12.58 55.34 1.54
CA ASN A 25 -11.90 55.98 0.42
C ASN A 25 -10.39 55.66 0.49
N PRO A 26 -9.79 55.09 -0.59
CA PRO A 26 -8.37 54.81 -0.61
C PRO A 26 -7.59 56.13 -0.60
N THR A 27 -6.66 56.27 0.35
CA THR A 27 -5.73 57.39 0.40
C THR A 27 -4.38 56.97 -0.19
N HIS A 28 -3.88 57.72 -1.15
CA HIS A 28 -2.55 57.48 -1.71
C HIS A 28 -1.46 57.87 -0.71
N CYS A 29 -0.68 56.90 -0.26
CA CYS A 29 0.48 57.14 0.59
C CYS A 29 1.76 57.13 -0.26
N GLY A 30 2.46 58.26 -0.34
CA GLY A 30 3.70 58.39 -1.13
C GLY A 30 4.88 57.53 -0.65
N PHE A 31 4.79 56.95 0.55
CA PHE A 31 5.78 56.02 1.12
C PHE A 31 5.54 54.55 0.74
N LEU A 32 4.32 54.21 0.33
CA LEU A 32 3.92 52.86 -0.06
C LEU A 32 3.34 52.91 -1.48
N PRO A 33 4.19 53.09 -2.51
CA PRO A 33 3.72 53.41 -3.87
C PRO A 33 2.83 52.33 -4.49
N ASN A 34 2.89 51.09 -3.98
CA ASN A 34 2.13 49.96 -4.50
C ASN A 34 0.97 49.51 -3.61
N ASN A 35 0.74 50.13 -2.45
CA ASN A 35 -0.33 49.74 -1.53
C ASN A 35 -1.32 50.89 -1.32
N LEU A 36 -2.59 50.53 -1.19
CA LEU A 36 -3.67 51.47 -0.90
C LEU A 36 -3.90 51.52 0.62
N VAL A 37 -4.00 52.74 1.17
CA VAL A 37 -4.16 52.96 2.61
C VAL A 37 -5.60 53.36 2.91
N TYR A 38 -6.17 52.76 3.96
CA TYR A 38 -7.55 52.98 4.39
C TYR A 38 -7.59 53.33 5.88
N GLY A 39 -8.42 54.30 6.26
CA GLY A 39 -8.71 54.65 7.65
C GLY A 39 -10.14 54.31 8.01
N VAL A 40 -10.36 53.63 9.13
CA VAL A 40 -11.70 53.20 9.56
C VAL A 40 -11.87 53.43 11.07
N SER A 41 -13.06 53.87 11.48
CA SER A 41 -13.46 53.84 12.89
C SER A 41 -13.66 52.39 13.37
N PRO A 42 -13.26 52.01 14.59
CA PRO A 42 -13.54 50.69 15.18
C PRO A 42 -15.03 50.34 15.25
N GLU A 43 -15.90 51.33 15.19
CA GLU A 43 -17.35 51.17 15.23
C GLU A 43 -17.95 50.78 13.86
N ALA A 44 -17.17 50.90 12.77
CA ALA A 44 -17.63 50.54 11.43
C ALA A 44 -17.61 49.02 11.22
N SER A 45 -18.69 48.48 10.65
CA SER A 45 -18.80 47.06 10.32
C SER A 45 -18.01 46.74 9.05
N LEU A 46 -16.89 46.03 9.20
CA LEU A 46 -16.01 45.61 8.10
C LEU A 46 -16.22 44.16 7.67
N SER A 47 -17.25 43.48 8.18
CA SER A 47 -17.52 42.05 7.94
C SER A 47 -17.76 41.71 6.46
N HIS A 48 -18.13 42.70 5.64
CA HIS A 48 -18.42 42.55 4.22
C HIS A 48 -17.19 42.71 3.31
N LEU A 49 -16.02 43.05 3.86
CA LEU A 49 -14.80 43.30 3.11
C LEU A 49 -13.79 42.17 3.30
N ASP A 50 -13.18 41.72 2.21
CA ASP A 50 -12.06 40.77 2.27
C ASP A 50 -10.79 41.51 2.69
N LEU A 51 -10.36 41.32 3.94
CA LEU A 51 -9.17 41.94 4.52
C LEU A 51 -7.92 41.05 4.48
N SER A 52 -7.96 39.90 3.79
CA SER A 52 -6.84 38.95 3.74
C SER A 52 -5.55 39.53 3.18
N SER A 53 -5.65 40.52 2.30
CA SER A 53 -4.51 41.24 1.71
C SER A 53 -4.19 42.58 2.40
N CYS A 54 -4.75 42.81 3.60
CA CYS A 54 -4.54 44.03 4.38
C CYS A 54 -3.78 43.77 5.67
N SER A 55 -2.90 44.69 6.05
CA SER A 55 -2.24 44.71 7.35
C SER A 55 -2.52 46.01 8.10
N MET A 56 -2.77 45.92 9.40
CA MET A 56 -2.89 47.10 10.26
C MET A 56 -1.52 47.77 10.38
N ILE A 57 -1.47 49.08 10.11
CA ILE A 57 -0.23 49.86 10.16
C ILE A 57 -0.19 50.73 11.42
N TYR A 58 -1.34 51.30 11.82
CA TYR A 58 -1.38 52.27 12.90
C TYR A 58 -2.75 52.37 13.55
N TYR A 59 -2.78 52.76 14.83
CA TYR A 59 -3.99 53.00 15.62
C TYR A 59 -3.83 54.34 16.34
N PHE A 60 -4.85 55.20 16.29
CA PHE A 60 -4.80 56.50 16.95
C PHE A 60 -6.18 57.00 17.38
N SER A 61 -6.20 57.88 18.39
CA SER A 61 -7.42 58.46 18.96
C SER A 61 -7.42 59.97 18.73
N ILE A 62 -8.49 60.50 18.16
CA ILE A 62 -8.66 61.93 17.90
C ILE A 62 -9.68 62.53 18.90
N PRO A 63 -9.41 63.71 19.50
CA PRO A 63 -10.42 64.44 20.27
C PRO A 63 -11.59 64.90 19.37
N SER A 64 -12.84 64.75 19.81
CA SER A 64 -14.02 64.99 18.98
C SER A 64 -14.21 66.44 18.46
N TRP A 65 -13.39 67.40 18.89
CA TRP A 65 -13.44 68.81 18.45
C TRP A 65 -12.51 69.14 17.28
N SER A 66 -11.63 68.23 16.86
CA SER A 66 -10.73 68.47 15.70
C SER A 66 -11.29 67.95 14.37
N VAL A 67 -12.54 67.49 14.35
CA VAL A 67 -13.27 67.17 13.12
C VAL A 67 -14.18 68.36 12.83
N ASP A 68 -13.85 69.12 11.79
CA ASP A 68 -14.61 70.31 11.40
C ASP A 68 -16.02 69.88 10.96
N LEU A 69 -17.04 70.28 11.71
CA LEU A 69 -18.45 69.98 11.46
C LEU A 69 -18.96 70.94 10.37
N GLY A 70 -18.54 70.67 9.13
CA GLY A 70 -18.99 71.38 7.94
C GLY A 70 -19.65 70.42 6.95
N ASP A 71 -20.98 70.49 6.91
CA ASP A 71 -21.92 69.88 5.95
C ASP A 71 -22.02 68.35 5.85
N TYR A 72 -23.29 67.88 5.84
CA TYR A 72 -23.70 66.48 5.85
C TYR A 72 -23.41 65.79 4.50
N SER A 73 -22.15 65.45 4.24
CA SER A 73 -21.76 64.35 3.35
C SER A 73 -20.24 64.18 3.40
N GLU A 74 -19.79 63.02 3.89
CA GLU A 74 -18.39 62.53 3.92
C GLU A 74 -17.48 63.07 5.03
N TYR A 75 -17.25 62.25 6.06
CA TYR A 75 -16.17 62.40 7.03
C TYR A 75 -14.81 62.13 6.37
N ASN A 76 -14.27 63.10 5.62
CA ASN A 76 -12.97 62.95 4.99
C ASN A 76 -11.85 63.41 5.95
N VAL A 77 -11.16 62.45 6.57
CA VAL A 77 -9.91 62.71 7.33
C VAL A 77 -8.79 62.99 6.34
N VAL A 78 -8.36 64.25 6.23
CA VAL A 78 -7.23 64.63 5.37
C VAL A 78 -5.92 64.47 6.15
N MET A 79 -5.11 63.49 5.77
CA MET A 79 -3.77 63.28 6.32
C MET A 79 -2.71 63.89 5.41
N ASN A 80 -2.08 64.99 5.85
CA ASN A 80 -0.95 65.58 5.16
C ASN A 80 0.37 64.93 5.62
N TRP A 81 1.13 64.40 4.66
CA TRP A 81 2.46 63.84 4.93
C TRP A 81 3.53 64.79 4.40
N SER A 82 4.43 65.25 5.27
CA SER A 82 5.67 65.90 4.85
C SER A 82 6.66 64.83 4.38
N ARG A 83 7.15 64.92 3.13
CA ARG A 83 8.28 64.08 2.70
C ARG A 83 9.51 64.45 3.53
N PRO A 84 10.10 63.52 4.29
CA PRO A 84 11.38 63.77 4.96
C PRO A 84 12.46 63.97 3.89
N SER A 85 13.24 65.06 3.96
CA SER A 85 14.33 65.35 3.02
C SER A 85 15.52 64.40 3.20
N CYS A 86 15.36 63.11 2.84
CA CYS A 86 16.40 62.09 2.95
C CYS A 86 17.47 62.17 1.82
N GLY A 87 17.26 63.01 0.80
CA GLY A 87 18.16 63.11 -0.37
C GLY A 87 19.62 63.42 0.00
N ASP A 88 19.84 64.22 1.05
CA ASP A 88 21.20 64.58 1.50
C ASP A 88 21.91 63.44 2.24
N CYS A 89 21.17 62.56 2.95
CA CYS A 89 21.75 61.37 3.58
C CYS A 89 22.13 60.33 2.51
N GLU A 90 21.26 60.13 1.52
CA GLU A 90 21.45 59.17 0.43
C GLU A 90 22.61 59.58 -0.50
N ALA A 91 22.73 60.88 -0.82
CA ALA A 91 23.86 61.41 -1.57
C ALA A 91 25.22 61.18 -0.87
N LYS A 92 25.21 61.03 0.46
CA LYS A 92 26.39 60.73 1.29
C LYS A 92 26.59 59.22 1.52
N GLY A 93 25.81 58.35 0.88
CA GLY A 93 25.89 56.90 1.03
C GLY A 93 25.40 56.37 2.39
N LYS A 94 24.69 57.20 3.17
CA LYS A 94 24.16 56.87 4.49
C LYS A 94 22.67 56.52 4.42
N ARG A 95 22.14 55.86 5.46
CA ARG A 95 20.71 55.55 5.59
C ARG A 95 20.00 56.62 6.42
N CYS A 96 18.81 57.01 6.00
CA CYS A 96 17.95 57.98 6.68
C CYS A 96 17.09 57.26 7.74
N ARG A 97 17.06 57.72 9.00
CA ARG A 97 16.18 57.21 10.06
C ARG A 97 15.50 58.36 10.81
N LEU A 98 14.27 58.14 11.31
CA LEU A 98 13.57 59.07 12.20
C LEU A 98 14.13 58.99 13.63
N GLN A 99 14.45 60.14 14.20
CA GLN A 99 14.95 60.25 15.56
C GLN A 99 13.80 60.18 16.57
N GLU A 100 13.91 59.31 17.58
CA GLU A 100 12.93 59.21 18.66
C GLU A 100 13.19 60.30 19.71
N SER A 101 12.88 61.57 19.38
CA SER A 101 12.89 62.68 20.34
C SER A 101 11.45 63.09 20.69
N ASN A 102 11.19 63.30 21.98
CA ASN A 102 9.84 63.38 22.55
C ASN A 102 9.16 64.76 22.38
N ILE A 103 9.44 65.52 21.31
CA ILE A 103 8.90 66.88 21.14
C ILE A 103 8.58 67.20 19.67
N LYS A 104 7.27 67.26 19.37
CA LYS A 104 6.50 68.03 18.36
C LYS A 104 6.93 68.14 16.88
N GLU A 105 8.15 67.83 16.45
CA GLU A 105 8.50 67.75 15.02
C GLU A 105 9.45 66.56 14.74
N PRO A 106 9.17 65.74 13.71
CA PRO A 106 9.98 64.58 13.39
C PRO A 106 11.34 64.97 12.78
N GLU A 107 12.41 64.90 13.58
CA GLU A 107 13.79 65.07 13.11
C GLU A 107 14.36 63.78 12.50
N ILE A 108 15.27 63.94 11.53
CA ILE A 108 15.87 62.85 10.76
C ILE A 108 17.36 62.76 11.10
N GLU A 109 17.87 61.55 11.31
CA GLU A 109 19.29 61.24 11.48
C GLU A 109 19.87 60.43 10.30
N CYS A 110 21.10 60.74 9.87
CA CYS A 110 21.83 59.94 8.89
C CYS A 110 22.72 58.91 9.59
N VAL A 111 22.45 57.62 9.37
CA VAL A 111 23.17 56.49 9.97
C VAL A 111 24.06 55.80 8.93
N ASP A 112 25.29 55.42 9.31
CA ASP A 112 26.18 54.68 8.43
C ASP A 112 25.62 53.29 8.08
N GLN A 113 25.80 52.83 6.85
CA GLN A 113 25.40 51.47 6.48
C GLN A 113 26.33 50.46 7.18
N PRO A 114 25.79 49.42 7.85
CA PRO A 114 26.63 48.32 8.31
C PRO A 114 27.28 47.64 7.08
N PRO A 115 28.52 47.16 7.18
CA PRO A 115 29.15 46.42 6.10
C PRO A 115 28.25 45.23 5.71
N LYS A 116 28.00 45.06 4.41
CA LYS A 116 27.25 43.91 3.89
C LYS A 116 28.00 42.64 4.27
N ASP A 117 27.51 41.92 5.27
CA ASP A 117 28.03 40.62 5.67
C ASP A 117 27.55 39.56 4.66
N VAL A 118 28.22 39.52 3.50
CA VAL A 118 27.94 38.63 2.36
C VAL A 118 27.97 37.14 2.76
N SER A 119 28.58 36.82 3.91
CA SER A 119 28.72 35.47 4.48
C SER A 119 27.38 34.75 4.73
N LYS A 120 26.33 35.47 5.17
CA LYS A 120 25.10 34.82 5.67
C LYS A 120 24.08 34.46 4.58
N GLU A 121 24.13 35.08 3.41
CA GLU A 121 23.19 34.81 2.31
C GLU A 121 23.54 33.52 1.54
N TRP A 122 24.83 33.24 1.36
CA TRP A 122 25.29 32.00 0.72
C TRP A 122 24.94 30.77 1.56
N THR A 123 25.04 30.87 2.88
CA THR A 123 24.76 29.73 3.78
C THR A 123 23.29 29.31 3.72
N ILE A 124 22.35 30.26 3.73
CA ILE A 124 20.91 29.96 3.61
C ILE A 124 20.59 29.32 2.26
N THR A 125 21.16 29.86 1.17
CA THR A 125 20.94 29.34 -0.19
C THR A 125 21.46 27.91 -0.34
N VAL A 126 22.66 27.63 0.19
CA VAL A 126 23.24 26.28 0.20
C VAL A 126 22.37 25.32 1.03
N VAL A 127 21.84 25.75 2.17
CA VAL A 127 20.95 24.93 3.01
C VAL A 127 19.65 24.59 2.27
N ILE A 128 19.04 25.55 1.56
CA ILE A 128 17.83 25.32 0.76
C ILE A 128 18.10 24.34 -0.39
N ILE A 129 19.22 24.49 -1.09
CA ILE A 129 19.62 23.57 -2.17
C ILE A 129 19.84 22.17 -1.60
N CYS A 130 20.58 22.04 -0.51
CA CYS A 130 20.81 20.76 0.17
C CYS A 130 19.50 20.12 0.66
N TYR A 131 18.56 20.92 1.19
CA TYR A 131 17.25 20.45 1.61
C TYR A 131 16.41 19.96 0.42
N ASN A 132 16.39 20.70 -0.69
CA ASN A 132 15.70 20.30 -1.92
C ASN A 132 16.31 19.03 -2.52
N VAL A 133 17.64 18.91 -2.57
CA VAL A 133 18.33 17.69 -3.03
C VAL A 133 17.99 16.51 -2.12
N TYR A 134 18.04 16.69 -0.80
CA TYR A 134 17.71 15.67 0.19
C TYR A 134 16.25 15.20 0.07
N THR A 135 15.29 16.13 -0.04
CA THR A 135 13.86 15.80 -0.17
C THR A 135 13.56 15.11 -1.50
N THR A 136 14.21 15.53 -2.60
CA THR A 136 14.09 14.88 -3.91
C THR A 136 14.67 13.47 -3.89
N ASP A 137 15.85 13.27 -3.28
CA ASP A 137 16.47 11.94 -3.14
C ASP A 137 15.64 11.01 -2.23
N LYS A 138 15.10 11.54 -1.13
CA LYS A 138 14.18 10.81 -0.25
C LYS A 138 12.91 10.38 -0.99
N SER A 139 12.28 11.29 -1.74
CA SER A 139 11.12 11.00 -2.59
C SER A 139 11.44 9.94 -3.65
N LYS A 140 12.58 10.06 -4.35
CA LYS A 140 13.02 9.07 -5.35
C LYS A 140 13.24 7.69 -4.72
N LYS A 141 13.87 7.61 -3.55
CA LYS A 141 14.04 6.34 -2.80
C LYS A 141 12.70 5.74 -2.40
N GLU A 142 11.76 6.56 -1.96
CA GLU A 142 10.43 6.12 -1.53
C GLU A 142 9.57 5.66 -2.71
N HIS A 143 9.61 6.38 -3.84
CA HIS A 143 8.98 5.97 -5.09
C HIS A 143 9.61 4.68 -5.64
N SER A 144 10.95 4.56 -5.59
CA SER A 144 11.65 3.34 -5.99
C SER A 144 11.23 2.14 -5.12
N LYS A 145 11.12 2.31 -3.80
CA LYS A 145 10.59 1.28 -2.89
C LYS A 145 9.14 0.92 -3.20
N LYS A 146 8.27 1.91 -3.47
CA LYS A 146 6.87 1.67 -3.85
C LYS A 146 6.76 0.93 -5.19
N LEU A 147 7.55 1.33 -6.19
CA LEU A 147 7.62 0.69 -7.49
C LEU A 147 8.16 -0.73 -7.38
N GLN A 148 9.21 -0.94 -6.58
CA GLN A 148 9.76 -2.27 -6.35
C GLN A 148 8.75 -3.18 -5.66
N LYS A 149 8.06 -2.69 -4.62
CA LYS A 149 6.97 -3.41 -3.96
C LYS A 149 5.84 -3.73 -4.94
N PHE A 150 5.43 -2.77 -5.76
CA PHE A 150 4.43 -2.98 -6.80
C PHE A 150 4.87 -4.02 -7.84
N LEU A 151 6.12 -3.99 -8.29
CA LEU A 151 6.66 -4.98 -9.24
C LEU A 151 6.79 -6.37 -8.61
N GLU A 152 7.08 -6.45 -7.31
CA GLU A 152 7.06 -7.70 -6.53
C GLU A 152 5.63 -8.24 -6.42
N ASP A 153 4.65 -7.39 -6.09
CA ASP A 153 3.22 -7.73 -6.04
C ASP A 153 2.67 -8.11 -7.43
N TYR A 154 3.15 -7.47 -8.51
CA TYR A 154 2.73 -7.75 -9.89
C TYR A 154 3.35 -9.03 -10.43
N ARG A 155 4.64 -9.31 -10.15
CA ARG A 155 5.23 -10.64 -10.34
C ARG A 155 4.50 -11.70 -9.52
N ALA A 156 3.82 -11.28 -8.45
CA ALA A 156 3.01 -12.19 -7.68
C ALA A 156 1.72 -12.63 -8.43
N LEU A 157 1.23 -11.88 -9.41
CA LEU A 157 -0.02 -12.21 -10.09
C LEU A 157 0.10 -13.35 -11.10
N ASN A 158 1.28 -13.54 -11.73
CA ASN A 158 1.51 -14.62 -12.69
C ASN A 158 2.79 -15.40 -12.36
N PRO A 159 2.77 -16.74 -12.38
CA PRO A 159 3.97 -17.55 -12.17
C PRO A 159 5.07 -17.16 -13.16
N SER A 160 6.25 -16.81 -12.64
CA SER A 160 7.40 -16.47 -13.49
C SER A 160 8.03 -17.72 -14.08
N ARG A 161 8.45 -17.64 -15.35
CA ARG A 161 9.23 -18.72 -15.99
C ARG A 161 10.70 -18.56 -15.62
N TYR A 162 11.31 -19.63 -15.14
CA TYR A 162 12.73 -19.71 -14.78
C TYR A 162 13.44 -20.72 -15.67
N SER A 163 14.74 -20.50 -15.93
CA SER A 163 15.59 -21.49 -16.58
C SER A 163 16.02 -22.58 -15.59
N TYR A 164 16.48 -23.73 -16.09
CA TYR A 164 17.04 -24.77 -15.22
C TYR A 164 18.31 -24.32 -14.49
N ALA A 165 19.07 -23.38 -15.06
CA ALA A 165 20.20 -22.75 -14.38
C ALA A 165 19.74 -21.92 -13.18
N ASP A 166 18.63 -21.19 -13.31
CA ASP A 166 18.01 -20.47 -12.20
C ASP A 166 17.53 -21.46 -11.13
N ILE A 167 16.87 -22.55 -11.52
CA ILE A 167 16.44 -23.61 -10.59
C ILE A 167 17.63 -24.12 -9.75
N LYS A 168 18.75 -24.46 -10.40
CA LYS A 168 19.98 -24.87 -9.71
C LYS A 168 20.48 -23.82 -8.72
N LYS A 169 20.43 -22.54 -9.10
CA LYS A 169 20.86 -21.44 -8.22
C LYS A 169 19.91 -21.28 -7.03
N ILE A 170 18.60 -21.30 -7.27
CA ILE A 170 17.55 -21.16 -6.25
C ILE A 170 17.65 -22.29 -5.22
N THR A 171 17.92 -23.52 -5.64
CA THR A 171 18.02 -24.68 -4.75
C THR A 171 19.42 -24.90 -4.18
N ASN A 172 20.36 -23.97 -4.42
CA ASN A 172 21.77 -24.12 -4.05
C ASN A 172 22.35 -25.48 -4.48
N LEU A 173 22.20 -25.80 -5.76
CA LEU A 173 22.57 -27.08 -6.38
C LEU A 173 21.85 -28.29 -5.75
N PHE A 174 20.55 -28.14 -5.45
CA PHE A 174 19.69 -29.20 -4.90
C PHE A 174 20.17 -29.74 -3.54
N LYS A 175 20.77 -28.86 -2.72
CA LYS A 175 21.39 -29.25 -1.43
C LYS A 175 20.37 -29.71 -0.40
N ASP A 176 19.28 -28.95 -0.23
CA ASP A 176 18.34 -29.13 0.87
C ASP A 176 17.09 -29.88 0.40
N LYS A 177 17.14 -31.22 0.40
CA LYS A 177 15.99 -32.07 0.04
C LYS A 177 14.95 -32.07 1.15
N LEU A 178 13.70 -31.77 0.80
CA LEU A 178 12.55 -31.76 1.71
C LEU A 178 11.75 -33.07 1.67
N GLY A 179 11.68 -33.71 0.49
CA GLY A 179 10.92 -34.94 0.31
C GLY A 179 11.04 -35.47 -1.12
N GLU A 180 10.57 -36.69 -1.33
CA GLU A 180 10.50 -37.35 -2.63
C GLU A 180 9.25 -38.23 -2.68
N GLY A 181 8.58 -38.24 -3.82
CA GLY A 181 7.41 -39.08 -4.05
C GLY A 181 7.24 -39.43 -5.52
N GLY A 182 6.13 -40.07 -5.85
CA GLY A 182 5.85 -40.54 -7.22
C GLY A 182 5.83 -39.45 -8.29
N TYR A 183 5.64 -38.20 -7.89
CA TYR A 183 5.55 -37.03 -8.77
C TYR A 183 6.84 -36.23 -8.88
N GLY A 184 7.89 -36.57 -8.12
CA GLY A 184 9.15 -35.83 -8.15
C GLY A 184 9.82 -35.65 -6.80
N THR A 185 10.92 -34.89 -6.81
CA THR A 185 11.70 -34.54 -5.62
C THR A 185 11.50 -33.07 -5.27
N ILE A 186 11.28 -32.78 -3.99
CA ILE A 186 11.06 -31.43 -3.48
C ILE A 186 12.32 -30.95 -2.74
N TYR A 187 12.77 -29.74 -3.07
CA TYR A 187 13.91 -29.08 -2.46
C TYR A 187 13.51 -27.75 -1.84
N LYS A 188 14.18 -27.36 -0.76
CA LYS A 188 14.13 -26.00 -0.25
C LYS A 188 14.99 -25.12 -1.16
N GLY A 189 14.49 -23.94 -1.46
CA GLY A 189 15.20 -22.95 -2.25
C GLY A 189 15.00 -21.54 -1.73
N LYS A 190 15.70 -20.60 -2.38
CA LYS A 190 15.73 -19.19 -2.00
C LYS A 190 15.76 -18.32 -3.26
N LEU A 191 14.72 -17.49 -3.47
CA LEU A 191 14.64 -16.56 -4.60
C LEU A 191 15.43 -15.27 -4.36
N SER A 192 15.40 -14.79 -3.11
CA SER A 192 16.12 -13.60 -2.65
C SER A 192 16.47 -13.78 -1.16
N ASN A 193 17.19 -12.83 -0.55
CA ASN A 193 17.70 -12.97 0.82
C ASN A 193 16.66 -13.34 1.90
N GLU A 194 15.37 -13.12 1.66
CA GLU A 194 14.30 -13.39 2.63
C GLU A 194 13.17 -14.29 2.09
N VAL A 195 13.17 -14.59 0.78
CA VAL A 195 12.07 -15.34 0.15
C VAL A 195 12.47 -16.80 -0.05
N PHE A 196 12.00 -17.64 0.86
CA PHE A 196 12.12 -19.10 0.77
C PHE A 196 11.03 -19.70 -0.13
N VAL A 197 11.41 -20.73 -0.89
CA VAL A 197 10.51 -21.45 -1.79
C VAL A 197 10.68 -22.96 -1.65
N ALA A 198 9.64 -23.71 -2.04
CA ALA A 198 9.71 -25.14 -2.25
C ALA A 198 9.77 -25.43 -3.76
N VAL A 199 10.80 -26.12 -4.22
CA VAL A 199 11.02 -26.43 -5.63
C VAL A 199 10.77 -27.92 -5.87
N LYS A 200 9.67 -28.25 -6.54
CA LYS A 200 9.32 -29.62 -6.95
C LYS A 200 9.90 -29.89 -8.33
N ILE A 201 10.94 -30.72 -8.40
CA ILE A 201 11.53 -31.23 -9.64
C ILE A 201 10.74 -32.47 -10.06
N LEU A 202 10.13 -32.42 -11.23
CA LEU A 202 9.31 -33.51 -11.73
C LEU A 202 10.18 -34.60 -12.34
N ASN A 203 9.82 -35.86 -12.11
CA ASN A 203 10.53 -36.99 -12.70
C ASN A 203 10.14 -37.15 -14.17
N ASP A 204 11.13 -37.26 -15.06
CA ASP A 204 10.93 -37.43 -16.52
C ASP A 204 10.26 -38.75 -16.92
N SER A 205 10.12 -39.69 -15.98
CA SER A 205 9.76 -41.09 -16.26
C SER A 205 8.25 -41.37 -16.28
N LYS A 206 7.38 -40.42 -15.90
CA LYS A 206 5.95 -40.67 -15.78
C LYS A 206 5.10 -39.64 -16.53
N LYS A 207 4.56 -40.10 -17.67
CA LYS A 207 3.53 -39.46 -18.52
C LYS A 207 4.02 -38.30 -19.40
N ASN A 208 3.23 -37.96 -20.42
CA ASN A 208 3.45 -36.89 -21.43
C ASN A 208 3.57 -35.46 -20.85
N GLY A 209 3.77 -35.32 -19.54
CA GLY A 209 3.88 -34.04 -18.86
C GLY A 209 2.55 -33.30 -18.71
N GLU A 210 1.43 -34.00 -18.84
CA GLU A 210 0.08 -33.45 -18.67
C GLU A 210 -0.14 -32.92 -17.27
N GLU A 211 0.35 -33.61 -16.23
CA GLU A 211 0.24 -33.16 -14.83
C GLU A 211 0.93 -31.81 -14.62
N PHE A 212 2.13 -31.62 -15.19
CA PHE A 212 2.82 -30.33 -15.18
C PHE A 212 2.00 -29.23 -15.86
N ILE A 213 1.51 -29.49 -17.07
CA ILE A 213 0.74 -28.49 -17.84
C ILE A 213 -0.54 -28.14 -17.08
N ASN A 214 -1.22 -29.15 -16.53
CA ASN A 214 -2.44 -28.99 -15.75
C ASN A 214 -2.20 -28.16 -14.49
N GLU A 215 -1.12 -28.44 -13.76
CA GLU A 215 -0.76 -27.75 -12.53
C GLU A 215 -0.38 -26.28 -12.82
N VAL A 216 0.47 -26.01 -13.82
CA VAL A 216 0.80 -24.62 -14.22
C VAL A 216 -0.45 -23.87 -14.69
N ARG A 217 -1.30 -24.50 -15.52
CA ARG A 217 -2.52 -23.88 -16.06
C ARG A 217 -3.54 -23.54 -14.97
N THR A 218 -3.69 -24.43 -13.99
CA THR A 218 -4.66 -24.31 -12.92
C THR A 218 -4.15 -23.36 -11.84
N MET A 219 -2.93 -23.60 -11.33
CA MET A 219 -2.33 -22.81 -10.24
C MET A 219 -1.92 -21.41 -10.65
N GLY A 220 -1.61 -21.17 -11.93
CA GLY A 220 -1.25 -19.84 -12.39
C GLY A 220 -2.39 -18.81 -12.30
N ARG A 221 -3.62 -19.25 -12.01
CA ARG A 221 -4.82 -18.42 -11.91
C ARG A 221 -5.42 -18.40 -10.50
N ILE A 222 -4.80 -19.08 -9.54
CA ILE A 222 -5.32 -19.25 -8.19
C ILE A 222 -4.55 -18.35 -7.23
N HIS A 223 -5.29 -17.52 -6.52
CA HIS A 223 -4.75 -16.68 -5.45
C HIS A 223 -5.74 -16.70 -4.28
N HIS A 224 -5.45 -17.53 -3.28
CA HIS A 224 -6.28 -17.65 -2.09
C HIS A 224 -5.44 -17.96 -0.86
N ILE A 225 -5.84 -17.45 0.30
CA ILE A 225 -5.09 -17.61 1.55
C ILE A 225 -4.96 -19.10 1.96
N ASN A 226 -5.97 -19.91 1.64
CA ASN A 226 -6.00 -21.35 1.93
C ASN A 226 -5.62 -22.25 0.75
N VAL A 227 -4.94 -21.71 -0.27
CA VAL A 227 -4.36 -22.50 -1.36
C VAL A 227 -2.88 -22.13 -1.48
N VAL A 228 -2.03 -23.11 -1.76
CA VAL A 228 -0.60 -22.87 -1.99
C VAL A 228 -0.42 -22.00 -3.22
N ARG A 229 0.49 -21.03 -3.12
CA ARG A 229 0.81 -20.11 -4.21
C ARG A 229 1.92 -20.66 -5.10
N LEU A 230 1.62 -20.84 -6.38
CA LEU A 230 2.64 -21.07 -7.41
C LEU A 230 3.37 -19.76 -7.71
N VAL A 231 4.66 -19.71 -7.41
CA VAL A 231 5.53 -18.55 -7.63
C VAL A 231 6.13 -18.56 -9.03
N GLY A 232 6.43 -19.75 -9.55
CA GLY A 232 7.01 -19.90 -10.88
C GLY A 232 7.17 -21.34 -11.32
N PHE A 233 7.69 -21.53 -12.52
CA PHE A 233 7.93 -22.84 -13.10
C PHE A 233 9.16 -22.84 -14.01
N CYS A 234 9.71 -24.02 -14.26
CA CYS A 234 10.72 -24.28 -15.27
C CYS A 234 10.17 -25.28 -16.28
N ALA A 235 10.43 -25.03 -17.56
CA ALA A 235 10.02 -25.87 -18.68
C ALA A 235 11.13 -25.86 -19.75
N ASP A 236 12.30 -26.40 -19.39
CA ASP A 236 13.49 -26.45 -20.25
C ASP A 236 13.65 -27.85 -20.83
N GLY A 237 12.93 -28.10 -21.92
CA GLY A 237 12.85 -29.42 -22.55
C GLY A 237 12.18 -30.43 -21.62
N TYR A 238 12.92 -31.48 -21.26
CA TYR A 238 12.46 -32.49 -20.30
C TYR A 238 12.55 -31.99 -18.84
N LYS A 239 13.44 -31.03 -18.55
CA LYS A 239 13.63 -30.52 -17.20
C LYS A 239 12.47 -29.62 -16.79
N ARG A 240 11.57 -30.16 -15.97
CA ARG A 240 10.39 -29.46 -15.47
C ARG A 240 10.48 -29.27 -13.96
N ALA A 241 10.13 -28.07 -13.51
CA ALA A 241 10.07 -27.76 -12.09
C ALA A 241 8.91 -26.82 -11.78
N LEU A 242 8.39 -26.93 -10.56
CA LEU A 242 7.38 -26.02 -10.00
C LEU A 242 7.97 -25.37 -8.75
N ILE A 243 7.74 -24.07 -8.61
CA ILE A 243 8.29 -23.26 -7.52
C ILE A 243 7.11 -22.71 -6.72
N TYR A 244 6.98 -23.17 -5.49
CA TYR A 244 5.92 -22.81 -4.57
C TYR A 244 6.43 -21.94 -3.43
N GLU A 245 5.52 -21.20 -2.78
CA GLU A 245 5.83 -20.63 -1.46
C GLU A 245 6.28 -21.73 -0.49
N PHE A 246 7.28 -21.43 0.35
CA PHE A 246 7.75 -22.39 1.35
C PHE A 246 6.86 -22.35 2.61
N LEU A 247 6.39 -23.53 3.05
CA LEU A 247 5.54 -23.68 4.22
C LEU A 247 6.29 -24.47 5.31
N PRO A 248 6.65 -23.83 6.44
CA PRO A 248 7.62 -24.38 7.38
C PRO A 248 7.07 -25.51 8.26
N ASN A 249 5.75 -25.58 8.45
CA ASN A 249 5.12 -26.60 9.32
C ASN A 249 4.75 -27.88 8.57
N GLU A 250 5.20 -28.06 7.31
CA GLU A 250 4.96 -29.27 6.51
C GLU A 250 3.45 -29.60 6.36
N SER A 251 3.11 -30.87 6.14
CA SER A 251 1.75 -31.34 5.93
C SER A 251 0.98 -31.60 7.23
N LEU A 252 -0.34 -31.48 7.18
CA LEU A 252 -1.26 -31.80 8.28
C LEU A 252 -1.13 -33.27 8.73
N GLU A 253 -0.78 -34.16 7.80
CA GLU A 253 -0.49 -35.58 8.05
C GLU A 253 0.50 -35.78 9.22
N LYS A 254 1.52 -34.92 9.32
CA LYS A 254 2.50 -34.95 10.41
C LYS A 254 1.86 -34.81 11.79
N PHE A 255 0.85 -33.96 11.92
CA PHE A 255 0.19 -33.66 13.19
C PHE A 255 -0.87 -34.70 13.54
N ILE A 256 -1.52 -35.28 12.52
CA ILE A 256 -2.52 -36.32 12.73
C ILE A 256 -1.87 -37.65 13.12
N PHE A 257 -0.79 -38.07 12.43
CA PHE A 257 -0.25 -39.43 12.57
C PHE A 257 1.05 -39.53 13.39
N LYS A 258 1.84 -38.46 13.55
CA LYS A 258 3.14 -38.50 14.26
C LYS A 258 3.08 -37.98 15.69
N ASN A 259 1.91 -38.02 16.34
CA ASN A 259 1.68 -37.61 17.73
C ASN A 259 2.11 -36.17 18.08
N GLN A 260 2.17 -35.28 17.09
CA GLN A 260 2.34 -33.85 17.33
C GLN A 260 0.97 -33.23 17.53
N SER A 261 0.51 -33.16 18.79
CA SER A 261 -0.87 -32.79 19.09
C SER A 261 -1.14 -31.31 18.79
N LEU A 262 -2.08 -31.05 17.89
CA LEU A 262 -2.73 -29.75 17.77
C LEU A 262 -3.94 -29.71 18.70
N GLY A 263 -4.16 -28.59 19.40
CA GLY A 263 -5.34 -28.40 20.23
C GLY A 263 -6.62 -28.40 19.40
N TRP A 264 -7.75 -28.79 20.00
CA TRP A 264 -9.06 -28.89 19.33
C TRP A 264 -9.45 -27.61 18.58
N GLN A 265 -9.28 -26.45 19.23
CA GLN A 265 -9.55 -25.16 18.59
C GLN A 265 -8.74 -25.00 17.30
N LYS A 266 -7.48 -25.40 17.30
CA LYS A 266 -6.60 -25.27 16.14
C LYS A 266 -6.99 -26.22 15.02
N LEU A 267 -7.39 -27.45 15.35
CA LEU A 267 -7.93 -28.40 14.38
C LEU A 267 -9.21 -27.87 13.74
N HIS A 268 -10.10 -27.25 14.53
CA HIS A 268 -11.29 -26.60 14.01
C HIS A 268 -10.95 -25.45 13.05
N ASP A 269 -10.01 -24.57 13.41
CA ASP A 269 -9.58 -23.47 12.55
C ASP A 269 -8.95 -23.97 11.23
N ILE A 270 -8.19 -25.07 11.30
CA ILE A 270 -7.63 -25.77 10.14
C ILE A 270 -8.75 -26.34 9.27
N ALA A 271 -9.72 -27.06 9.84
CA ALA A 271 -10.85 -27.60 9.10
C ALA A 271 -11.64 -26.50 8.38
N LEU A 272 -11.88 -25.38 9.06
CA LEU A 272 -12.55 -24.21 8.47
C LEU A 272 -11.74 -23.59 7.33
N GLY A 273 -10.42 -23.45 7.50
CA GLY A 273 -9.54 -22.93 6.46
C GLY A 273 -9.51 -23.84 5.22
N ILE A 274 -9.48 -25.16 5.41
CA ILE A 274 -9.55 -26.13 4.29
C ILE A 274 -10.89 -25.97 3.57
N ALA A 275 -12.01 -25.91 4.30
CA ALA A 275 -13.34 -25.74 3.72
C ALA A 275 -13.45 -24.46 2.88
N LYS A 276 -12.91 -23.33 3.37
CA LYS A 276 -12.82 -22.07 2.61
C LYS A 276 -11.99 -22.21 1.35
N GLY A 277 -10.87 -22.93 1.42
CA GLY A 277 -10.05 -23.25 0.25
C GLY A 277 -10.82 -24.05 -0.80
N ILE A 278 -11.55 -25.08 -0.39
CA ILE A 278 -12.37 -25.91 -1.29
C ILE A 278 -13.51 -25.10 -1.90
N GLU A 279 -14.23 -24.31 -1.10
CA GLU A 279 -15.28 -23.42 -1.58
C GLU A 279 -14.76 -22.45 -2.64
N TYR A 280 -13.60 -21.82 -2.39
CA TYR A 280 -12.96 -20.93 -3.36
C TYR A 280 -12.66 -21.64 -4.68
N LEU A 281 -12.11 -22.86 -4.65
CA LEU A 281 -11.84 -23.65 -5.86
C LEU A 281 -13.14 -23.97 -6.63
N HIS A 282 -14.23 -24.24 -5.91
CA HIS A 282 -15.50 -24.66 -6.51
C HIS A 282 -16.34 -23.52 -7.07
N GLN A 283 -16.32 -22.37 -6.39
CA GLN A 283 -17.24 -21.25 -6.65
C GLN A 283 -16.53 -19.91 -6.89
N GLY A 284 -15.38 -19.69 -6.23
CA GLY A 284 -14.63 -18.43 -6.25
C GLY A 284 -13.78 -18.19 -7.50
N CYS A 285 -13.30 -19.24 -8.16
CA CYS A 285 -12.55 -19.13 -9.42
C CYS A 285 -13.48 -18.93 -10.64
N ASP A 286 -12.98 -18.37 -11.74
CA ASP A 286 -13.77 -18.16 -12.99
C ASP A 286 -14.33 -19.49 -13.55
N GLN A 287 -13.49 -20.52 -13.53
CA GLN A 287 -13.88 -21.90 -13.81
C GLN A 287 -13.88 -22.68 -12.51
N ARG A 288 -14.79 -23.64 -12.39
CA ARG A 288 -14.80 -24.55 -11.26
C ARG A 288 -13.57 -25.45 -11.31
N ILE A 289 -12.84 -25.56 -10.21
CA ILE A 289 -11.64 -26.38 -10.10
C ILE A 289 -11.94 -27.53 -9.15
N LEU A 290 -11.90 -28.76 -9.68
CA LEU A 290 -12.00 -29.97 -8.88
C LEU A 290 -10.61 -30.47 -8.54
N HIS A 291 -10.33 -30.72 -7.26
CA HIS A 291 -8.99 -31.08 -6.79
C HIS A 291 -8.67 -32.57 -6.97
N PHE A 292 -9.61 -33.44 -6.62
CA PHE A 292 -9.53 -34.91 -6.64
C PHE A 292 -8.52 -35.58 -5.70
N ASP A 293 -7.66 -34.83 -5.01
CA ASP A 293 -6.68 -35.38 -4.06
C ASP A 293 -6.65 -34.62 -2.72
N ILE A 294 -7.82 -34.33 -2.15
CA ILE A 294 -7.92 -33.74 -0.80
C ILE A 294 -7.64 -34.82 0.26
N LYS A 295 -6.52 -34.67 0.97
CA LYS A 295 -6.03 -35.57 2.04
C LYS A 295 -5.05 -34.83 2.95
N PRO A 296 -4.78 -35.29 4.19
CA PRO A 296 -3.85 -34.64 5.11
C PRO A 296 -2.46 -34.35 4.54
N HIS A 297 -1.94 -35.24 3.68
CA HIS A 297 -0.64 -35.07 3.03
C HIS A 297 -0.57 -33.82 2.15
N ASN A 298 -1.69 -33.48 1.50
CA ASN A 298 -1.78 -32.36 0.55
C ASN A 298 -2.26 -31.06 1.22
N ILE A 299 -2.49 -31.05 2.54
CA ILE A 299 -2.76 -29.83 3.30
C ILE A 299 -1.48 -29.39 3.98
N LEU A 300 -0.83 -28.36 3.46
CA LEU A 300 0.37 -27.79 4.05
C LEU A 300 0.02 -26.70 5.06
N LEU A 301 0.89 -26.48 6.04
CA LEU A 301 0.69 -25.52 7.12
C LEU A 301 1.74 -24.40 7.06
N ASP A 302 1.27 -23.15 7.04
CA ASP A 302 2.15 -21.99 7.16
C ASP A 302 2.72 -21.83 8.59
N GLN A 303 3.57 -20.82 8.82
CA GLN A 303 4.17 -20.54 10.13
C GLN A 303 3.16 -20.36 11.28
N ASN A 304 1.94 -19.93 10.96
CA ASN A 304 0.86 -19.71 11.92
C ASN A 304 -0.10 -20.90 11.96
N PHE A 305 0.25 -22.03 11.34
CA PHE A 305 -0.56 -23.23 11.18
C PHE A 305 -1.90 -22.95 10.47
N ASN A 306 -1.92 -21.99 9.54
CA ASN A 306 -3.04 -21.85 8.61
C ASN A 306 -2.89 -22.89 7.49
N PRO A 307 -3.99 -23.54 7.08
CA PRO A 307 -3.95 -24.58 6.06
C PRO A 307 -3.90 -23.98 4.65
N LYS A 308 -3.12 -24.63 3.79
CA LYS A 308 -3.04 -24.36 2.36
C LYS A 308 -3.14 -25.66 1.58
N ILE A 309 -4.15 -25.76 0.72
CA ILE A 309 -4.35 -26.88 -0.20
C ILE A 309 -3.23 -26.87 -1.25
N SER A 310 -2.63 -28.02 -1.49
CA SER A 310 -1.50 -28.21 -2.40
C SER A 310 -1.69 -29.43 -3.30
N ASP A 311 -0.78 -29.60 -4.27
CA ASP A 311 -0.71 -30.72 -5.21
C ASP A 311 -1.91 -30.84 -6.17
N PHE A 312 -1.91 -29.95 -7.17
CA PHE A 312 -2.97 -29.84 -8.17
C PHE A 312 -2.71 -30.69 -9.42
N GLY A 313 -1.78 -31.65 -9.36
CA GLY A 313 -1.45 -32.53 -10.50
C GLY A 313 -2.68 -33.27 -11.04
N LEU A 314 -3.61 -33.64 -10.16
CA LEU A 314 -4.87 -34.33 -10.51
C LEU A 314 -6.06 -33.40 -10.72
N ALA A 315 -5.88 -32.08 -10.62
CA ALA A 315 -6.99 -31.15 -10.68
C ALA A 315 -7.69 -31.13 -12.05
N LYS A 316 -8.92 -30.59 -12.13
CA LYS A 316 -9.61 -30.38 -13.40
C LYS A 316 -10.46 -29.12 -13.41
N LEU A 317 -10.28 -28.33 -14.46
CA LEU A 317 -11.11 -27.17 -14.78
C LEU A 317 -12.42 -27.63 -15.43
N CYS A 318 -13.53 -27.12 -14.91
CA CYS A 318 -14.88 -27.42 -15.36
C CYS A 318 -15.68 -26.11 -15.53
N SER A 319 -16.62 -26.11 -16.47
CA SER A 319 -17.59 -25.01 -16.56
C SER A 319 -18.49 -25.01 -15.31
N LYS A 320 -18.91 -23.83 -14.84
CA LYS A 320 -19.75 -23.72 -13.63
C LYS A 320 -21.16 -24.26 -13.88
N GLU A 321 -21.62 -24.15 -15.12
CA GLU A 321 -22.92 -24.59 -15.63
C GLU A 321 -23.02 -26.12 -15.71
N GLN A 322 -21.90 -26.82 -15.83
CA GLN A 322 -21.85 -28.27 -15.86
C GLN A 322 -21.80 -28.85 -14.44
N SER A 323 -22.81 -29.63 -14.07
CA SER A 323 -22.87 -30.37 -12.81
C SER A 323 -22.08 -31.68 -12.87
N VAL A 324 -21.94 -32.27 -14.07
CA VAL A 324 -21.28 -33.56 -14.30
C VAL A 324 -19.96 -33.37 -15.01
N VAL A 325 -18.92 -34.02 -14.50
CA VAL A 325 -17.57 -33.96 -15.06
C VAL A 325 -17.22 -35.27 -15.74
N SER A 326 -16.93 -35.22 -17.04
CA SER A 326 -16.42 -36.39 -17.77
C SER A 326 -15.05 -36.80 -17.22
N MET A 327 -14.82 -38.08 -16.98
CA MET A 327 -13.49 -38.58 -16.58
C MET A 327 -13.09 -39.75 -17.47
N THR A 328 -11.83 -39.72 -17.92
CA THR A 328 -11.20 -40.74 -18.76
C THR A 328 -10.61 -41.89 -17.94
N ALA A 329 -10.26 -41.64 -16.68
CA ALA A 329 -9.80 -42.65 -15.73
C ALA A 329 -10.08 -42.21 -14.29
N ALA A 330 -10.21 -43.16 -13.37
CA ALA A 330 -10.25 -42.90 -11.93
C ALA A 330 -8.91 -42.27 -11.46
N ARG A 331 -8.97 -41.33 -10.52
CA ARG A 331 -7.81 -40.66 -9.93
C ARG A 331 -8.09 -40.26 -8.48
N GLY A 332 -7.03 -40.10 -7.69
CA GLY A 332 -7.08 -39.74 -6.28
C GLY A 332 -6.38 -40.79 -5.40
N THR A 333 -6.39 -40.57 -4.10
CA THR A 333 -5.74 -41.45 -3.11
C THR A 333 -6.73 -42.38 -2.43
N MET A 334 -6.46 -43.69 -2.46
CA MET A 334 -7.29 -44.72 -1.81
C MET A 334 -7.63 -44.33 -0.36
N GLY A 335 -8.88 -44.53 0.05
CA GLY A 335 -9.40 -44.08 1.34
C GLY A 335 -10.07 -42.69 1.29
N TYR A 336 -9.72 -41.84 0.33
CA TYR A 336 -10.33 -40.52 0.11
C TYR A 336 -11.13 -40.41 -1.18
N ILE A 337 -11.01 -41.38 -2.10
CA ILE A 337 -11.73 -41.37 -3.38
C ILE A 337 -13.23 -41.58 -3.13
N ALA A 338 -14.04 -40.68 -3.68
CA ALA A 338 -15.49 -40.79 -3.66
C ALA A 338 -15.98 -41.97 -4.53
N PRO A 339 -17.04 -42.70 -4.14
CA PRO A 339 -17.45 -43.92 -4.83
C PRO A 339 -17.79 -43.70 -6.31
N GLU A 340 -18.37 -42.55 -6.67
CA GLU A 340 -18.70 -42.17 -8.04
C GLU A 340 -17.46 -41.93 -8.93
N VAL A 341 -16.29 -41.68 -8.33
CA VAL A 341 -15.02 -41.55 -9.05
C VAL A 341 -14.44 -42.93 -9.38
N LEU A 342 -14.71 -43.95 -8.55
CA LEU A 342 -14.29 -45.33 -8.79
C LEU A 342 -15.19 -46.02 -9.81
N SER A 343 -16.50 -45.79 -9.75
CA SER A 343 -17.45 -46.38 -10.69
C SER A 343 -18.64 -45.45 -10.94
N ARG A 344 -18.97 -45.29 -12.23
CA ARG A 344 -20.14 -44.52 -12.68
C ARG A 344 -21.47 -45.10 -12.20
N ASN A 345 -21.49 -46.35 -11.70
CA ASN A 345 -22.68 -46.96 -11.11
C ASN A 345 -23.09 -46.27 -9.80
N PHE A 346 -22.18 -45.59 -9.11
CA PHE A 346 -22.47 -44.83 -7.89
C PHE A 346 -22.93 -43.39 -8.17
N GLY A 347 -22.98 -42.99 -9.44
CA GLY A 347 -23.45 -41.67 -9.87
C GLY A 347 -22.44 -40.93 -10.74
N ASN A 348 -22.72 -39.64 -10.92
CA ASN A 348 -21.92 -38.76 -11.75
C ASN A 348 -20.90 -37.97 -10.92
N VAL A 349 -19.65 -37.95 -11.39
CA VAL A 349 -18.58 -37.16 -10.76
C VAL A 349 -18.91 -35.67 -10.82
N SER A 350 -18.74 -35.00 -9.68
CA SER A 350 -18.96 -33.56 -9.52
C SER A 350 -18.04 -32.97 -8.45
N TYR A 351 -18.23 -31.70 -8.09
CA TYR A 351 -17.52 -31.09 -6.97
C TYR A 351 -17.78 -31.77 -5.62
N LYS A 352 -18.85 -32.57 -5.53
CA LYS A 352 -19.16 -33.37 -4.34
C LYS A 352 -18.12 -34.45 -4.06
N SER A 353 -17.33 -34.85 -5.05
CA SER A 353 -16.24 -35.80 -4.84
C SER A 353 -15.15 -35.20 -3.94
N ASP A 354 -14.81 -33.92 -4.09
CA ASP A 354 -13.90 -33.22 -3.16
C ASP A 354 -14.51 -33.04 -1.77
N VAL A 355 -15.84 -32.84 -1.69
CA VAL A 355 -16.57 -32.75 -0.41
C VAL A 355 -16.53 -34.08 0.34
N TYR A 356 -16.66 -35.21 -0.37
CA TYR A 356 -16.49 -36.54 0.20
C TYR A 356 -15.07 -36.71 0.76
N SER A 357 -14.04 -36.40 -0.03
CA SER A 357 -12.64 -36.47 0.41
C SER A 357 -12.36 -35.58 1.63
N PHE A 358 -12.96 -34.39 1.69
CA PHE A 358 -12.90 -33.52 2.86
C PHE A 358 -13.56 -34.16 4.10
N GLY A 359 -14.71 -34.81 3.94
CA GLY A 359 -15.34 -35.58 5.02
C GLY A 359 -14.42 -36.68 5.56
N MET A 360 -13.73 -37.40 4.66
CA MET A 360 -12.74 -38.42 5.04
C MET A 360 -11.57 -37.81 5.83
N LEU A 361 -11.06 -36.66 5.39
CA LEU A 361 -10.02 -35.90 6.08
C LEU A 361 -10.46 -35.48 7.49
N LEU A 362 -11.70 -34.99 7.66
CA LEU A 362 -12.25 -34.62 8.96
C LEU A 362 -12.32 -35.81 9.92
N LEU A 363 -12.71 -36.99 9.44
CA LEU A 363 -12.74 -38.22 10.24
C LEU A 363 -11.34 -38.59 10.78
N GLU A 364 -10.30 -38.35 9.99
CA GLU A 364 -8.91 -38.58 10.44
C GLU A 364 -8.45 -37.52 11.44
N MET A 365 -8.81 -36.25 11.22
CA MET A 365 -8.48 -35.16 12.17
C MET A 365 -9.04 -35.40 13.58
N VAL A 366 -10.22 -36.01 13.68
CA VAL A 366 -10.86 -36.29 14.98
C VAL A 366 -10.49 -37.67 15.55
N GLY A 367 -9.56 -38.39 14.92
CA GLY A 367 -9.13 -39.72 15.35
C GLY A 367 -10.15 -40.84 15.11
N GLY A 368 -11.19 -40.58 14.31
CA GLY A 368 -12.24 -41.54 13.95
C GLY A 368 -11.75 -42.67 13.04
N ARG A 369 -10.58 -42.50 12.43
CA ARG A 369 -9.81 -43.57 11.76
C ARG A 369 -8.36 -43.47 12.19
N LYS A 370 -7.89 -44.41 13.01
CA LYS A 370 -6.50 -44.86 12.84
C LYS A 370 -6.54 -45.65 11.55
N ASN A 371 -5.94 -45.16 10.46
CA ASN A 371 -5.55 -46.05 9.38
C ASN A 371 -4.52 -46.99 10.01
N SER A 372 -5.01 -48.07 10.62
CA SER A 372 -4.25 -49.26 10.91
C SER A 372 -3.85 -49.79 9.55
N ASP A 373 -2.73 -49.27 9.04
CA ASP A 373 -1.79 -49.93 8.15
C ASP A 373 -0.69 -48.93 7.78
N ALA A 374 0.32 -48.89 8.64
CA ALA A 374 1.69 -48.55 8.28
C ALA A 374 2.28 -49.53 7.22
N ILE A 375 1.46 -50.05 6.29
CA ILE A 375 1.82 -51.02 5.25
C ILE A 375 1.75 -50.39 3.84
N MET A 376 1.16 -49.20 3.67
CA MET A 376 1.09 -48.56 2.34
C MET A 376 2.22 -47.58 2.02
N GLU A 377 3.30 -47.54 2.80
CA GLU A 377 4.53 -46.78 2.43
C GLU A 377 5.22 -47.33 1.16
N ASN A 378 4.67 -48.35 0.47
CA ASN A 378 5.28 -48.91 -0.74
C ASN A 378 4.35 -49.31 -1.91
N THR A 379 3.06 -48.96 -1.91
CA THR A 379 2.19 -49.23 -3.07
C THR A 379 1.96 -47.98 -3.91
N SER A 380 3.04 -47.54 -4.58
CA SER A 380 2.90 -46.84 -5.84
C SER A 380 2.09 -47.69 -6.82
N GLN A 381 0.95 -47.16 -7.28
CA GLN A 381 0.20 -47.62 -8.45
C GLN A 381 -0.27 -49.09 -8.40
N MET A 382 -1.40 -49.34 -7.75
CA MET A 382 -2.21 -50.50 -8.13
C MET A 382 -3.08 -50.10 -9.33
N TYR A 383 -2.55 -50.32 -10.52
CA TYR A 383 -3.38 -50.48 -11.73
C TYR A 383 -4.24 -51.72 -11.52
N PHE A 384 -5.55 -51.60 -11.62
CA PHE A 384 -6.39 -52.75 -11.94
C PHE A 384 -6.51 -52.83 -13.46
N PRO A 385 -6.15 -53.97 -14.09
CA PRO A 385 -6.50 -54.22 -15.47
C PRO A 385 -8.01 -54.49 -15.61
N GLU A 386 -8.50 -54.14 -16.80
CA GLU A 386 -9.84 -54.29 -17.42
C GLU A 386 -11.01 -54.85 -16.61
#